data_AF-A0A8D8ZLW1-F1
#
_entry.id   AF-A0A8D8ZLW1-F1
#
_cell.length_a   1.000
_cell.length_b   1.000
_cell.length_c   1.000
_cell.angle_alpha   90.00
_cell.angle_beta   90.00
_cell.angle_gamma   90.00
#
_symmetry.space_group_name_H-M   'P 1'
#
loop_
_entity.id
_entity.type
_entity.pdbx_description
1 polymer ?
#
loop_
_entity_poly.entity_id
_entity_poly.type
_entity_poly.pdbx_seq_one_letter_code
_entity_poly.pdbx_strand_id
1 'polypeptide(L)'
;MTKSISIILGCLLFGDFLIVPLFGAIAVDNSVAHFDGKPIAIHTDTKLEYYQFQKLGTSSSFMFFVKSGHDAFLKLSGLPDEKASNFLVILGNNSHSFLCKHGEEPSTCTDIYVDKETPGILSAQEYKGFWITIQGPKISVGKAGQSIPFMNYTQSEPLSVNYVSVRSFWADAPSFWLLYDVVPHVLYWAHDVWEKSQDHAFQGWQDITGEPLYIIRLRHKDPLTVYNYFPSLRFVSFGYGKLTNGMYPNPGYEQSYEVLCGGANATWVSAAGVVRPPNAFPSGSTKDGDTLYICRASYGNTLAVGQVASDNNCYILLDDGKELISKDNYEVLVY
;
A
#
# COMPACT_ATOMS: atom_id res chain seq x y z
N MET A 1 12.99 -48.20 13.83
CA MET A 1 11.62 -48.16 14.40
C MET A 1 10.96 -46.89 13.92
N THR A 2 10.08 -47.00 12.92
CA THR A 2 9.18 -45.93 12.50
C THR A 2 8.04 -46.63 11.76
N LYS A 3 6.88 -46.71 12.41
CA LYS A 3 5.67 -47.33 11.88
C LYS A 3 5.05 -46.37 10.85
N SER A 4 4.91 -46.82 9.60
CA SER A 4 3.94 -46.26 8.66
C SER A 4 2.55 -46.80 9.03
N ILE A 5 1.59 -45.91 9.25
CA ILE A 5 0.18 -46.26 9.42
C ILE A 5 -0.48 -46.03 8.06
N SER A 6 -0.81 -47.12 7.37
CA SER A 6 -1.74 -47.12 6.24
C SER A 6 -3.16 -47.12 6.81
N ILE A 7 -3.94 -46.07 6.55
CA ILE A 7 -5.38 -46.07 6.81
C ILE A 7 -6.07 -46.47 5.50
N ILE A 8 -6.62 -47.68 5.49
CA ILE A 8 -7.53 -48.18 4.46
C ILE A 8 -8.91 -47.59 4.77
N LEU A 9 -9.42 -46.69 3.92
CA LEU A 9 -10.83 -46.27 4.00
C LEU A 9 -11.67 -47.26 3.19
N GLY A 10 -12.50 -48.04 3.90
CA GLY A 10 -13.50 -48.91 3.30
C GLY A 10 -14.62 -48.10 2.64
N CYS A 11 -14.88 -48.37 1.37
CA CYS A 11 -16.04 -47.88 0.64
C CYS A 11 -17.22 -48.83 0.92
N LEU A 12 -18.23 -48.36 1.65
CA LEU A 12 -19.54 -49.04 1.73
C LEU A 12 -20.45 -48.40 0.67
N LEU A 13 -20.73 -49.16 -0.39
CA LEU A 13 -21.70 -48.81 -1.43
C LEU A 13 -23.12 -49.14 -0.94
N PHE A 14 -23.99 -48.14 -0.88
CA PHE A 14 -25.44 -48.33 -0.92
C PHE A 14 -26.09 -47.14 -1.64
N GLY A 15 -26.65 -47.39 -2.83
CA GLY A 15 -27.60 -46.51 -3.51
C GLY A 15 -26.98 -45.44 -4.42
N ASP A 16 -27.41 -45.42 -5.68
CA ASP A 16 -26.92 -44.60 -6.80
C ASP A 16 -27.08 -43.07 -6.63
N PHE A 17 -26.30 -42.44 -5.76
CA PHE A 17 -26.03 -40.99 -5.82
C PHE A 17 -24.58 -40.68 -5.46
N LEU A 18 -23.85 -40.14 -6.44
CA LEU A 18 -22.48 -39.68 -6.31
C LEU A 18 -22.49 -38.33 -5.58
N ILE A 19 -22.46 -38.34 -4.24
CA ILE A 19 -22.19 -37.14 -3.45
C ILE A 19 -20.68 -36.91 -3.48
N VAL A 20 -20.21 -36.11 -4.44
CA VAL A 20 -18.88 -35.49 -4.35
C VAL A 20 -18.96 -34.49 -3.20
N PRO A 21 -18.11 -34.58 -2.15
CA PRO A 21 -18.02 -33.49 -1.20
C PRO A 21 -17.46 -32.28 -1.95
N LEU A 22 -18.33 -31.29 -2.15
CA LEU A 22 -17.97 -29.98 -2.65
C LEU A 22 -17.03 -29.37 -1.60
N PHE A 23 -15.73 -29.60 -1.71
CA PHE A 23 -14.76 -28.70 -1.11
C PHE A 23 -14.98 -27.36 -1.81
N GLY A 24 -15.80 -26.52 -1.18
CA GLY A 24 -16.00 -25.16 -1.61
C GLY A 24 -14.64 -24.48 -1.65
N ALA A 25 -14.08 -24.35 -2.85
CA ALA A 25 -13.13 -23.30 -3.11
C ALA A 25 -13.82 -22.01 -2.69
N ILE A 26 -13.35 -21.41 -1.60
CA ILE A 26 -13.75 -20.06 -1.23
C ILE A 26 -13.32 -19.21 -2.42
N ALA A 27 -14.29 -18.78 -3.23
CA ALA A 27 -14.08 -17.71 -4.18
C ALA A 27 -13.72 -16.48 -3.34
N VAL A 28 -12.42 -16.22 -3.24
CA VAL A 28 -11.93 -14.91 -2.82
C VAL A 28 -12.38 -13.98 -3.94
N ASP A 29 -13.24 -13.04 -3.59
CA ASP A 29 -13.72 -12.01 -4.50
C ASP A 29 -12.52 -11.33 -5.19
N ASN A 30 -12.53 -11.31 -6.53
CA ASN A 30 -11.49 -10.73 -7.38
C ASN A 30 -11.41 -9.18 -7.27
N SER A 31 -12.15 -8.58 -6.34
CA SER A 31 -12.04 -7.16 -5.97
C SER A 31 -10.85 -6.85 -5.04
N VAL A 32 -10.24 -7.88 -4.45
CA VAL A 32 -8.98 -7.74 -3.71
C VAL A 32 -7.85 -7.93 -4.73
N ALA A 33 -7.12 -6.86 -5.04
CA ALA A 33 -5.95 -6.90 -5.91
C ALA A 33 -5.12 -8.17 -5.65
N HIS A 34 -4.75 -8.89 -6.71
CA HIS A 34 -3.95 -10.11 -6.62
C HIS A 34 -2.68 -9.83 -5.81
N PHE A 35 -2.63 -10.31 -4.57
CA PHE A 35 -1.46 -10.20 -3.68
C PHE A 35 -0.69 -11.52 -3.71
N ASP A 36 0.56 -11.49 -4.17
CA ASP A 36 1.44 -12.69 -4.20
C ASP A 36 2.01 -13.08 -2.82
N GLY A 37 1.83 -12.22 -1.81
CA GLY A 37 2.09 -12.58 -0.41
C GLY A 37 0.89 -13.34 0.18
N LYS A 38 1.08 -14.55 0.71
CA LYS A 38 0.00 -15.29 1.36
C LYS A 38 -0.39 -14.59 2.67
N PRO A 39 -1.61 -14.05 2.81
CA PRO A 39 -2.04 -13.40 4.04
C PRO A 39 -2.08 -14.39 5.20
N ILE A 40 -1.86 -13.85 6.40
CA ILE A 40 -2.16 -14.54 7.65
C ILE A 40 -3.64 -14.31 7.92
N ALA A 41 -4.45 -15.32 7.61
CA ALA A 41 -5.88 -15.29 7.86
C ALA A 41 -6.14 -15.54 9.35
N ILE A 42 -6.77 -14.57 10.01
CA ILE A 42 -7.14 -14.64 11.42
C ILE A 42 -8.67 -14.56 11.52
N HIS A 43 -9.26 -15.54 12.18
CA HIS A 43 -10.67 -15.55 12.53
C HIS A 43 -10.80 -15.43 14.05
N THR A 44 -11.44 -14.36 14.50
CA THR A 44 -11.72 -14.16 15.92
C THR A 44 -13.18 -14.51 16.17
N ASP A 45 -13.40 -15.75 16.62
CA ASP A 45 -14.72 -16.21 17.07
C ASP A 45 -15.14 -15.44 18.34
N THR A 46 -16.43 -15.20 18.49
CA THR A 46 -17.02 -14.38 19.56
C THR A 46 -16.92 -15.03 20.95
N LYS A 47 -16.50 -16.30 21.01
CA LYS A 47 -16.21 -17.04 22.24
C LYS A 47 -14.77 -16.94 22.71
N LEU A 48 -13.89 -16.30 21.95
CA LEU A 48 -12.48 -16.17 22.31
C LEU A 48 -12.26 -14.92 23.17
N GLU A 49 -11.89 -15.14 24.42
CA GLU A 49 -11.58 -14.07 25.38
C GLU A 49 -10.15 -13.54 25.25
N TYR A 50 -9.34 -14.08 24.33
CA TYR A 50 -7.93 -13.73 24.20
C TYR A 50 -7.58 -13.13 22.83
N TYR A 51 -6.55 -12.30 22.83
CA TYR A 51 -6.00 -11.67 21.64
C TYR A 51 -5.21 -12.67 20.79
N GLN A 52 -5.38 -12.60 19.47
CA GLN A 52 -4.52 -13.33 18.54
C GLN A 52 -3.35 -12.45 18.12
N PHE A 53 -2.15 -12.83 18.56
CA PHE A 53 -0.92 -12.09 18.30
C PHE A 53 -0.27 -12.54 16.99
N GLN A 54 0.11 -11.57 16.18
CA GLN A 54 0.97 -11.76 15.04
C GLN A 54 2.24 -10.92 15.22
N LYS A 55 3.39 -11.59 15.08
CA LYS A 55 4.69 -10.91 15.02
C LYS A 55 4.77 -10.13 13.71
N LEU A 56 5.09 -8.84 13.81
CA LEU A 56 5.38 -8.00 12.66
C LEU A 56 6.77 -8.32 12.13
N GLY A 57 6.94 -8.18 10.80
CA GLY A 57 8.24 -8.31 10.16
C GLY A 57 9.20 -7.18 10.55
N THR A 58 10.34 -7.10 9.87
CA THR A 58 11.29 -5.98 10.04
C THR A 58 10.80 -4.67 9.42
N SER A 59 9.67 -4.71 8.69
CA SER A 59 9.03 -3.52 8.10
C SER A 59 8.47 -2.62 9.19
N SER A 60 8.61 -1.31 9.01
CA SER A 60 7.92 -0.29 9.81
C SER A 60 6.42 -0.21 9.49
N SER A 61 5.95 -0.90 8.45
CA SER A 61 4.56 -0.84 8.00
C SER A 61 3.98 -2.22 7.73
N PHE A 62 2.71 -2.39 8.06
CA PHE A 62 1.92 -3.58 7.73
C PHE A 62 0.54 -3.20 7.19
N MET A 63 -0.06 -4.10 6.41
CA MET A 63 -1.40 -3.92 5.84
C MET A 63 -2.34 -5.00 6.38
N PHE A 64 -3.60 -4.64 6.57
CA PHE A 64 -4.62 -5.61 6.93
C PHE A 64 -5.95 -5.30 6.26
N PHE A 65 -6.74 -6.35 6.06
CA PHE A 65 -8.12 -6.25 5.67
C PHE A 65 -8.99 -6.83 6.75
N VAL A 66 -10.11 -6.16 7.03
CA VAL A 66 -11.08 -6.61 8.01
C VAL A 66 -12.48 -6.58 7.41
N LYS A 67 -13.22 -7.67 7.62
CA LYS A 67 -14.65 -7.74 7.40
C LYS A 67 -15.32 -7.88 8.77
N SER A 68 -16.09 -6.87 9.17
CA SER A 68 -16.72 -6.78 10.48
C SER A 68 -17.97 -5.91 10.40
N GLY A 69 -19.06 -6.37 11.00
CA GLY A 69 -20.29 -5.56 11.15
C GLY A 69 -20.24 -4.57 12.31
N HIS A 70 -19.21 -4.67 13.15
CA HIS A 70 -18.97 -3.80 14.30
C HIS A 70 -17.52 -3.30 14.29
N ASP A 71 -17.16 -2.57 15.32
CA ASP A 71 -15.84 -2.02 15.57
C ASP A 71 -14.72 -3.06 15.41
N ALA A 72 -13.60 -2.61 14.85
CA ALA A 72 -12.40 -3.42 14.69
C ALA A 72 -11.31 -2.93 15.65
N PHE A 73 -10.71 -3.85 16.40
CA PHE A 73 -9.76 -3.56 17.48
C PHE A 73 -8.39 -4.17 17.18
N LEU A 74 -7.37 -3.32 17.15
CA LEU A 74 -5.98 -3.73 16.94
C LEU A 74 -5.11 -3.18 18.06
N LYS A 75 -4.44 -4.07 18.78
CA LYS A 75 -3.42 -3.72 19.78
C LYS A 75 -2.03 -3.75 19.14
N LEU A 76 -1.26 -2.69 19.38
CA LEU A 76 0.15 -2.56 18.99
C LEU A 76 1.02 -2.71 20.24
N SER A 77 1.91 -3.70 20.24
CA SER A 77 2.68 -4.08 21.43
C SER A 77 4.13 -4.44 21.10
N GLY A 78 5.03 -4.20 22.07
CA GLY A 78 6.43 -4.61 21.96
C GLY A 78 6.66 -6.10 22.19
N LEU A 79 5.75 -6.75 22.93
CA LEU A 79 5.80 -8.16 23.35
C LEU A 79 4.45 -8.84 23.08
N PRO A 80 4.41 -10.17 22.87
CA PRO A 80 3.17 -10.91 22.68
C PRO A 80 2.48 -11.18 24.03
N ASP A 81 2.13 -10.10 24.74
CA ASP A 81 1.48 -10.12 26.05
C ASP A 81 0.30 -9.14 26.03
N GLU A 82 -0.87 -9.61 26.47
CA GLU A 82 -2.12 -8.82 26.47
C GLU A 82 -2.02 -7.55 27.31
N LYS A 83 -1.14 -7.58 28.33
CA LYS A 83 -0.85 -6.46 29.23
C LYS A 83 0.24 -5.53 28.70
N ALA A 84 1.02 -5.97 27.71
CA ALA A 84 2.10 -5.19 27.11
C ALA A 84 1.63 -4.27 25.98
N SER A 85 0.33 -3.94 25.92
CA SER A 85 -0.23 -3.06 24.89
C SER A 85 0.32 -1.65 25.03
N ASN A 86 0.96 -1.16 23.98
CA ASN A 86 1.44 0.21 23.90
C ASN A 86 0.32 1.13 23.39
N PHE A 87 -0.39 0.69 22.34
CA PHE A 87 -1.46 1.45 21.70
C PHE A 87 -2.62 0.56 21.29
N LEU A 88 -3.82 1.12 21.35
CA LEU A 88 -5.03 0.52 20.82
C LEU A 88 -5.53 1.38 19.65
N VAL A 89 -5.67 0.74 18.48
CA VAL A 89 -6.30 1.30 17.29
C VAL A 89 -7.72 0.75 17.20
N ILE A 90 -8.70 1.65 17.18
CA ILE A 90 -10.12 1.32 17.08
C ILE A 90 -10.64 1.90 15.77
N LEU A 91 -11.31 1.08 14.95
CA LEU A 91 -11.94 1.55 13.72
C LEU A 91 -13.46 1.38 13.80
N GLY A 92 -14.19 2.43 13.41
CA GLY A 92 -15.63 2.38 13.19
C GLY A 92 -16.53 2.47 14.42
N ASN A 93 -15.98 2.68 15.62
CA ASN A 93 -16.76 2.84 16.85
C ASN A 93 -17.61 4.11 16.79
N ASN A 94 -18.94 3.94 16.70
CA ASN A 94 -19.92 5.02 16.56
C ASN A 94 -19.59 6.00 15.42
N SER A 95 -19.13 5.50 14.27
CA SER A 95 -18.64 6.31 13.14
C SER A 95 -17.36 7.09 13.41
N HIS A 96 -16.61 6.73 14.45
CA HIS A 96 -15.31 7.30 14.77
C HIS A 96 -14.22 6.22 14.77
N SER A 97 -12.98 6.66 14.53
CA SER A 97 -11.79 5.85 14.66
C SER A 97 -10.85 6.53 15.64
N PHE A 98 -10.25 5.73 16.52
CA PHE A 98 -9.47 6.21 17.66
C PHE A 98 -8.08 5.60 17.67
N LEU A 99 -7.13 6.38 18.19
CA LEU A 99 -5.84 5.89 18.68
C LEU A 99 -5.71 6.31 20.14
N CYS A 100 -5.45 5.35 21.03
CA CYS A 100 -5.20 5.66 22.44
C CYS A 100 -4.12 4.79 23.05
N LYS A 101 -3.60 5.24 24.21
CA LYS A 101 -2.73 4.43 25.07
C LYS A 101 -3.57 3.65 26.05
N HIS A 102 -3.13 2.42 26.28
CA HIS A 102 -3.60 1.54 27.34
C HIS A 102 -5.12 1.34 27.34
N GLY A 103 -5.53 0.19 26.81
CA GLY A 103 -6.90 -0.28 26.91
C GLY A 103 -6.90 -1.79 26.71
N GLU A 104 -7.43 -2.52 27.67
CA GLU A 104 -7.80 -3.91 27.43
C GLU A 104 -8.99 -3.96 26.47
N GLU A 105 -9.89 -2.96 26.58
CA GLU A 105 -11.13 -2.77 25.83
C GLU A 105 -11.42 -1.25 25.56
N PRO A 106 -12.36 -0.90 24.68
CA PRO A 106 -12.66 0.49 24.30
C PRO A 106 -13.07 1.38 25.46
N SER A 107 -13.83 0.82 26.40
CA SER A 107 -14.26 1.47 27.64
C SER A 107 -13.11 1.80 28.59
N THR A 108 -11.96 1.16 28.42
CA THR A 108 -10.76 1.33 29.25
C THR A 108 -9.68 2.20 28.58
N CYS A 109 -9.96 2.73 27.39
CA CYS A 109 -9.11 3.66 26.67
C CYS A 109 -8.99 4.98 27.47
N THR A 110 -7.89 5.16 28.21
CA THR A 110 -7.75 6.29 29.15
C THR A 110 -7.22 7.56 28.49
N ASP A 111 -6.31 7.41 27.53
CA ASP A 111 -5.65 8.54 26.86
C ASP A 111 -5.93 8.52 25.36
N ILE A 112 -7.03 9.14 24.93
CA ILE A 112 -7.34 9.30 23.50
C ILE A 112 -6.39 10.32 22.89
N TYR A 113 -5.53 9.86 21.98
CA TYR A 113 -4.57 10.70 21.27
C TYR A 113 -5.10 11.21 19.94
N VAL A 114 -5.90 10.38 19.26
CA VAL A 114 -6.52 10.72 17.99
C VAL A 114 -7.96 10.25 18.03
N ASP A 115 -8.86 11.12 17.59
CA ASP A 115 -10.27 10.84 17.34
C ASP A 115 -10.63 11.41 15.96
N LYS A 116 -11.13 10.57 15.07
CA LYS A 116 -11.47 10.92 13.69
C LYS A 116 -12.81 10.34 13.26
N GLU A 117 -13.68 11.23 12.80
CA GLU A 117 -14.93 10.86 12.15
C GLU A 117 -14.65 10.06 10.86
N THR A 118 -15.23 8.87 10.81
CA THR A 118 -14.97 7.82 9.82
C THR A 118 -16.25 7.00 9.57
N PRO A 119 -17.34 7.62 9.08
CA PRO A 119 -18.62 6.94 8.88
C PRO A 119 -18.49 5.84 7.83
N GLY A 120 -19.06 4.67 8.13
CA GLY A 120 -19.07 3.52 7.20
C GLY A 120 -17.68 2.98 6.84
N ILE A 121 -16.68 3.17 7.70
CA ILE A 121 -15.31 2.73 7.41
C ILE A 121 -15.17 1.20 7.38
N LEU A 122 -16.07 0.47 8.04
CA LEU A 122 -16.13 -0.99 8.08
C LEU A 122 -17.37 -1.55 7.34
N SER A 123 -17.33 -2.83 7.01
CA SER A 123 -18.45 -3.55 6.39
C SER A 123 -18.53 -5.00 6.87
N ALA A 124 -19.76 -5.47 7.12
CA ALA A 124 -20.03 -6.87 7.41
C ALA A 124 -19.96 -7.77 6.16
N GLN A 125 -20.11 -7.18 4.97
CA GLN A 125 -20.29 -7.92 3.71
C GLN A 125 -18.98 -8.07 2.93
N GLU A 126 -18.11 -7.08 3.01
CA GLU A 126 -16.87 -7.01 2.22
C GLU A 126 -15.67 -6.65 3.09
N TYR A 127 -14.48 -7.02 2.63
CA TYR A 127 -13.23 -6.65 3.27
C TYR A 127 -12.93 -5.17 3.05
N LYS A 128 -12.66 -4.46 4.14
CA LYS A 128 -12.14 -3.09 4.13
C LYS A 128 -10.65 -3.12 4.46
N GLY A 129 -9.83 -2.51 3.61
CA GLY A 129 -8.37 -2.53 3.71
C GLY A 129 -7.79 -1.28 4.38
N PHE A 130 -6.75 -1.47 5.18
CA PHE A 130 -6.07 -0.43 5.95
C PHE A 130 -4.57 -0.72 6.06
N TRP A 131 -3.78 0.32 6.26
CA TRP A 131 -2.36 0.22 6.57
C TRP A 131 -2.03 0.96 7.85
N ILE A 132 -1.03 0.45 8.59
CA ILE A 132 -0.43 1.10 9.75
C ILE A 132 1.07 1.21 9.51
N THR A 133 1.60 2.39 9.77
CA THR A 133 3.03 2.71 9.64
C THR A 133 3.57 3.26 10.96
N ILE A 134 4.69 2.69 11.41
CA ILE A 134 5.37 2.96 12.68
C ILE A 134 6.80 3.41 12.37
N GLN A 135 7.03 4.72 12.36
CA GLN A 135 8.33 5.31 12.00
C GLN A 135 8.90 6.08 13.19
N GLY A 136 9.89 5.49 13.87
CA GLY A 136 10.46 6.06 15.08
C GLY A 136 9.36 6.36 16.10
N PRO A 137 9.07 7.63 16.43
CA PRO A 137 8.02 8.01 17.38
C PRO A 137 6.60 8.16 16.78
N LYS A 138 6.41 7.93 15.48
CA LYS A 138 5.17 8.23 14.76
C LYS A 138 4.34 6.98 14.43
N ILE A 139 3.03 7.04 14.68
CA ILE A 139 2.02 6.07 14.22
C ILE A 139 1.10 6.76 13.20
N SER A 140 1.01 6.18 12.01
CA SER A 140 0.08 6.62 10.95
C SER A 140 -0.88 5.49 10.60
N VAL A 141 -2.16 5.79 10.42
CA VAL A 141 -3.19 4.83 9.98
C VAL A 141 -3.90 5.39 8.74
N GLY A 142 -3.99 4.60 7.69
CA GLY A 142 -4.63 4.97 6.43
C GLY A 142 -5.46 3.85 5.82
N LYS A 143 -6.20 4.18 4.77
CA LYS A 143 -7.00 3.21 4.00
C LYS A 143 -6.14 2.59 2.90
N ALA A 144 -6.38 1.32 2.58
CA ALA A 144 -5.71 0.67 1.44
C ALA A 144 -5.97 1.47 0.15
N GLY A 145 -4.92 1.64 -0.66
CA GLY A 145 -4.96 2.45 -1.88
C GLY A 145 -4.90 3.97 -1.66
N GLN A 146 -4.84 4.45 -0.40
CA GLN A 146 -4.69 5.87 -0.09
C GLN A 146 -3.34 6.14 0.59
N SER A 147 -2.58 7.12 0.09
CA SER A 147 -1.30 7.53 0.66
C SER A 147 -1.43 8.35 1.94
N ILE A 148 -2.54 9.10 2.05
CA ILE A 148 -2.74 10.06 3.13
C ILE A 148 -3.36 9.32 4.32
N PRO A 149 -2.70 9.29 5.49
CA PRO A 149 -3.29 8.72 6.68
C PRO A 149 -4.49 9.56 7.15
N PHE A 150 -5.54 8.89 7.61
CA PHE A 150 -6.66 9.58 8.26
C PHE A 150 -6.44 9.76 9.76
N MET A 151 -5.60 8.93 10.40
CA MET A 151 -5.11 9.13 11.77
C MET A 151 -3.60 9.23 11.81
N ASN A 152 -3.08 10.18 12.59
CA ASN A 152 -1.65 10.36 12.77
C ASN A 152 -1.33 10.83 14.19
N TYR A 153 -0.32 10.23 14.81
CA TYR A 153 0.15 10.55 16.15
C TYR A 153 1.68 10.46 16.24
N THR A 154 2.29 11.36 17.01
CA THR A 154 3.73 11.36 17.26
C THR A 154 3.97 11.58 18.75
N GLN A 155 4.76 10.72 19.39
CA GLN A 155 5.20 10.89 20.78
C GLN A 155 6.65 11.38 20.87
N SER A 156 7.18 11.56 22.08
CA SER A 156 8.56 12.04 22.28
C SER A 156 9.62 10.97 22.04
N GLU A 157 9.34 9.72 22.44
CA GLU A 157 10.29 8.60 22.38
C GLU A 157 9.99 7.66 21.20
N PRO A 158 11.00 6.96 20.64
CA PRO A 158 10.76 5.92 19.64
C PRO A 158 9.81 4.82 20.14
N LEU A 159 8.97 4.33 19.24
CA LEU A 159 8.00 3.27 19.50
C LEU A 159 8.68 1.91 19.38
N SER A 160 8.48 1.04 20.37
CA SER A 160 8.83 -0.38 20.27
C SER A 160 7.56 -1.20 20.05
N VAL A 161 7.23 -1.45 18.79
CA VAL A 161 6.08 -2.27 18.39
C VAL A 161 6.59 -3.40 17.49
N ASN A 162 6.44 -4.62 17.98
CA ASN A 162 6.88 -5.83 17.28
C ASN A 162 5.72 -6.79 16.99
N TYR A 163 4.55 -6.54 17.59
CA TYR A 163 3.38 -7.39 17.47
C TYR A 163 2.14 -6.54 17.24
N VAL A 164 1.29 -7.02 16.34
CA VAL A 164 -0.10 -6.62 16.25
C VAL A 164 -0.95 -7.74 16.83
N SER A 165 -2.02 -7.40 17.52
CA SER A 165 -3.00 -8.40 17.94
C SER A 165 -4.42 -7.93 17.74
N VAL A 166 -5.28 -8.87 17.37
CA VAL A 166 -6.67 -8.60 16.99
C VAL A 166 -7.62 -9.44 17.83
N ARG A 167 -8.81 -8.90 18.08
CA ARG A 167 -9.88 -9.56 18.83
C ARG A 167 -11.25 -9.05 18.38
N SER A 168 -12.23 -9.97 18.32
CA SER A 168 -13.66 -9.63 18.28
C SER A 168 -14.15 -9.37 19.69
N PHE A 169 -14.76 -8.20 19.91
CA PHE A 169 -15.29 -7.81 21.23
C PHE A 169 -16.78 -8.09 21.40
N TRP A 170 -17.52 -8.08 20.30
CA TRP A 170 -18.98 -8.21 20.33
C TRP A 170 -19.37 -9.68 20.18
N ALA A 171 -20.17 -10.18 21.12
CA ALA A 171 -20.53 -11.60 21.25
C ALA A 171 -21.30 -12.17 20.04
N ASP A 172 -21.87 -11.29 19.22
CA ASP A 172 -22.67 -11.58 18.03
C ASP A 172 -22.01 -11.15 16.71
N ALA A 173 -20.78 -10.61 16.77
CA ALA A 173 -20.06 -10.11 15.59
C ALA A 173 -18.63 -10.66 15.49
N PRO A 174 -18.44 -11.85 14.88
CA PRO A 174 -17.11 -12.30 14.52
C PRO A 174 -16.50 -11.34 13.50
N SER A 175 -15.17 -11.25 13.52
CA SER A 175 -14.42 -10.46 12.55
C SER A 175 -13.41 -11.35 11.84
N PHE A 176 -13.27 -11.11 10.54
CA PHE A 176 -12.39 -11.85 9.66
C PHE A 176 -11.27 -10.93 9.21
N TRP A 177 -10.04 -11.37 9.42
CA TRP A 177 -8.86 -10.55 9.21
C TRP A 177 -7.92 -11.23 8.23
N LEU A 178 -7.35 -10.44 7.34
CA LEU A 178 -6.23 -10.82 6.49
C LEU A 178 -5.08 -9.88 6.80
N LEU A 179 -4.05 -10.38 7.46
CA LEU A 179 -2.89 -9.58 7.83
C LEU A 179 -1.71 -9.88 6.90
N TYR A 180 -1.09 -8.81 6.42
CA TYR A 180 0.12 -8.84 5.61
C TYR A 180 1.23 -8.18 6.45
N ASP A 181 2.23 -8.97 6.83
CA ASP A 181 3.38 -8.56 7.66
C ASP A 181 4.34 -7.59 6.96
N VAL A 182 4.09 -7.36 5.68
CA VAL A 182 4.56 -6.25 4.88
C VAL A 182 3.33 -5.53 4.33
N VAL A 183 3.36 -4.20 4.26
CA VAL A 183 2.49 -3.54 3.27
C VAL A 183 3.00 -4.06 1.93
N PRO A 184 2.23 -4.86 1.16
CA PRO A 184 2.59 -5.01 -0.24
C PRO A 184 2.52 -3.60 -0.75
N HIS A 185 3.69 -3.10 -1.08
CA HIS A 185 3.94 -1.75 -1.50
C HIS A 185 3.10 -1.53 -2.78
N VAL A 186 1.81 -1.22 -2.62
CA VAL A 186 0.96 -0.74 -3.69
C VAL A 186 1.56 0.61 -4.03
N LEU A 187 1.79 0.87 -5.31
CA LEU A 187 2.29 2.18 -5.74
C LEU A 187 1.35 3.28 -5.24
N TYR A 188 1.91 4.36 -4.70
CA TYR A 188 1.14 5.49 -4.22
C TYR A 188 1.93 6.80 -4.34
N TRP A 189 1.21 7.93 -4.46
CA TRP A 189 1.82 9.26 -4.52
C TRP A 189 1.87 9.88 -3.12
N ALA A 190 3.07 10.12 -2.59
CA ALA A 190 3.30 10.74 -1.29
C ALA A 190 3.39 12.27 -1.43
N HIS A 191 2.55 13.01 -0.70
CA HIS A 191 2.58 14.48 -0.62
C HIS A 191 3.65 14.96 0.37
N ASP A 192 4.91 14.57 0.15
CA ASP A 192 6.01 14.82 1.06
C ASP A 192 7.26 15.30 0.30
N VAL A 193 8.16 15.96 1.02
CA VAL A 193 9.51 16.26 0.51
C VAL A 193 10.32 14.96 0.41
N TRP A 194 11.26 14.93 -0.53
CA TRP A 194 12.17 13.81 -0.76
C TRP A 194 12.78 13.28 0.53
N GLU A 195 13.28 14.17 1.40
CA GLU A 195 13.92 13.81 2.67
C GLU A 195 13.05 12.96 3.61
N LYS A 196 11.72 13.02 3.49
CA LYS A 196 10.78 12.22 4.29
C LYS A 196 10.34 10.93 3.61
N SER A 197 10.58 10.82 2.30
CA SER A 197 10.05 9.73 1.46
C SER A 197 11.10 8.68 1.11
N GLN A 198 12.38 8.92 1.40
CA GLN A 198 13.51 8.07 0.99
C GLN A 198 13.32 6.58 1.30
N ASP A 199 12.83 6.26 2.50
CA ASP A 199 12.65 4.87 2.95
C ASP A 199 11.56 4.11 2.18
N HIS A 200 10.68 4.82 1.47
CA HIS A 200 9.51 4.25 0.80
C HIS A 200 9.46 4.56 -0.69
N ALA A 201 10.40 5.35 -1.21
CA ALA A 201 10.39 5.82 -2.59
C ALA A 201 10.60 4.64 -3.57
N PHE A 202 9.75 4.55 -4.58
CA PHE A 202 9.85 3.52 -5.61
C PHE A 202 11.09 3.77 -6.46
N GLN A 203 12.07 2.89 -6.34
CA GLN A 203 13.27 2.91 -7.18
C GLN A 203 12.89 2.42 -8.57
N GLY A 204 12.81 3.33 -9.54
CA GLY A 204 12.37 3.01 -10.90
C GLY A 204 13.41 2.22 -11.69
N TRP A 205 14.63 2.74 -11.75
CA TRP A 205 15.79 2.12 -12.43
C TRP A 205 17.08 2.74 -11.91
N GLN A 206 18.22 2.34 -12.47
CA GLN A 206 19.52 2.93 -12.22
C GLN A 206 20.05 3.58 -13.50
N ASP A 207 20.78 4.67 -13.35
CA ASP A 207 21.52 5.26 -14.47
C ASP A 207 22.83 4.48 -14.75
N ILE A 208 23.60 4.96 -15.74
CA ILE A 208 24.88 4.34 -16.12
C ILE A 208 25.97 4.40 -15.03
N THR A 209 25.79 5.26 -14.02
CA THR A 209 26.71 5.38 -12.89
C THR A 209 26.32 4.47 -11.73
N GLY A 210 25.15 3.83 -11.82
CA GLY A 210 24.55 3.03 -10.75
C GLY A 210 23.70 3.85 -9.77
N GLU A 211 23.46 5.14 -10.05
CA GLU A 211 22.60 5.98 -9.21
C GLU A 211 21.14 5.52 -9.36
N PRO A 212 20.43 5.20 -8.27
CA PRO A 212 19.01 4.90 -8.32
C PRO A 212 18.22 6.16 -8.68
N LEU A 213 17.32 6.01 -9.66
CA LEU A 213 16.41 7.03 -10.13
C LEU A 213 15.00 6.76 -9.62
N TYR A 214 14.33 7.83 -9.20
CA TYR A 214 12.99 7.80 -8.62
C TYR A 214 12.00 8.57 -9.49
N ILE A 215 10.71 8.41 -9.21
CA ILE A 215 9.66 9.10 -9.97
C ILE A 215 8.99 10.12 -9.05
N ILE A 216 8.85 11.35 -9.53
CA ILE A 216 8.04 12.38 -8.89
C ILE A 216 7.00 12.90 -9.89
N ARG A 217 5.98 13.59 -9.41
CA ARG A 217 5.11 14.42 -10.25
C ARG A 217 4.99 15.83 -9.70
N LEU A 218 4.91 16.81 -10.59
CA LEU A 218 4.89 18.22 -10.27
C LEU A 218 3.57 18.86 -10.71
N ARG A 219 3.04 19.73 -9.86
CA ARG A 219 1.91 20.60 -10.18
C ARG A 219 2.41 21.93 -10.76
N HIS A 220 3.11 21.87 -11.90
CA HIS A 220 3.55 23.07 -12.61
C HIS A 220 2.62 23.41 -13.79
N LYS A 221 1.98 22.40 -14.40
CA LYS A 221 0.94 22.52 -15.43
C LYS A 221 -0.11 21.45 -15.17
N ASP A 222 -1.36 21.70 -15.55
CA ASP A 222 -2.38 20.65 -15.67
C ASP A 222 -2.29 20.05 -17.08
N PRO A 223 -2.16 18.72 -17.22
CA PRO A 223 -2.17 17.70 -16.17
C PRO A 223 -0.85 17.59 -15.39
N LEU A 224 -0.92 17.03 -14.16
CA LEU A 224 0.24 16.67 -13.34
C LEU A 224 1.27 15.94 -14.22
N THR A 225 2.49 16.47 -14.25
CA THR A 225 3.55 15.95 -15.12
C THR A 225 4.53 15.14 -14.28
N VAL A 226 4.87 13.94 -14.76
CA VAL A 226 5.84 13.05 -14.10
C VAL A 226 7.26 13.36 -14.55
N TYR A 227 8.20 13.16 -13.64
CA TYR A 227 9.62 13.37 -13.89
C TYR A 227 10.44 12.36 -13.12
N ASN A 228 11.64 12.15 -13.63
CA ASN A 228 12.65 11.42 -12.91
C ASN A 228 13.29 12.33 -11.85
N TYR A 229 13.65 11.75 -10.72
CA TYR A 229 14.32 12.42 -9.62
C TYR A 229 15.70 11.80 -9.35
N PHE A 230 16.72 12.64 -9.31
CA PHE A 230 18.10 12.29 -8.96
C PHE A 230 18.42 12.71 -7.53
N PRO A 231 18.64 11.76 -6.61
CA PRO A 231 19.06 12.07 -5.25
C PRO A 231 20.37 12.86 -5.16
N SER A 232 21.38 12.51 -5.98
CA SER A 232 22.72 13.10 -5.91
C SER A 232 22.71 14.59 -6.29
N LEU A 233 21.84 14.95 -7.22
CA LEU A 233 21.68 16.32 -7.72
C LEU A 233 20.56 17.09 -7.01
N ARG A 234 19.72 16.40 -6.21
CA ARG A 234 18.43 16.91 -5.71
C ARG A 234 17.59 17.56 -6.82
N PHE A 235 17.62 16.94 -7.99
CA PHE A 235 17.22 17.56 -9.25
C PHE A 235 16.18 16.73 -10.00
N VAL A 236 15.44 17.40 -10.86
CA VAL A 236 14.41 16.86 -11.74
C VAL A 236 14.90 17.09 -13.18
N SER A 237 15.12 16.04 -13.97
CA SER A 237 15.49 16.17 -15.40
C SER A 237 14.51 15.34 -16.25
N PHE A 238 14.59 15.19 -17.59
CA PHE A 238 15.73 14.73 -18.38
C PHE A 238 15.80 15.34 -19.78
N GLY A 239 16.94 15.98 -20.09
CA GLY A 239 17.65 15.77 -21.34
C GLY A 239 19.10 16.28 -21.33
N TYR A 240 20.07 15.47 -21.78
CA TYR A 240 21.50 15.84 -21.79
C TYR A 240 21.75 17.04 -22.74
N GLY A 241 21.88 18.25 -22.18
CA GLY A 241 22.18 19.45 -22.97
C GLY A 241 22.00 20.76 -22.20
N LYS A 242 23.11 21.28 -21.67
CA LYS A 242 23.29 22.55 -20.94
C LYS A 242 22.73 22.59 -19.51
N LEU A 243 23.67 22.39 -18.60
CA LEU A 243 23.84 23.15 -17.37
C LEU A 243 23.49 24.64 -17.60
N THR A 244 22.27 25.06 -17.29
CA THR A 244 22.01 26.44 -16.92
C THR A 244 21.79 26.48 -15.43
N ASN A 245 22.72 27.13 -14.73
CA ASN A 245 22.59 27.59 -13.37
C ASN A 245 21.18 28.16 -13.13
N GLY A 246 20.38 27.45 -12.35
CA GLY A 246 19.21 27.99 -11.67
C GLY A 246 17.87 27.84 -12.40
N MET A 247 16.85 27.44 -11.62
CA MET A 247 15.40 27.56 -11.85
C MET A 247 14.85 26.62 -12.94
N TYR A 248 14.08 25.56 -12.71
CA TYR A 248 13.10 25.18 -11.68
C TYR A 248 12.85 23.65 -11.73
N PRO A 249 12.24 23.07 -10.68
CA PRO A 249 11.90 23.73 -9.42
C PRO A 249 12.99 23.49 -8.40
N ASN A 250 13.64 24.60 -8.02
CA ASN A 250 14.32 24.70 -6.76
C ASN A 250 13.25 24.49 -5.66
N PRO A 251 13.37 23.51 -4.75
CA PRO A 251 12.38 23.22 -3.72
C PRO A 251 12.04 24.38 -2.75
N GLY A 252 12.70 25.54 -2.92
CA GLY A 252 12.39 26.79 -2.20
C GLY A 252 11.27 27.64 -2.81
N TYR A 253 10.68 27.29 -3.96
CA TYR A 253 9.50 27.96 -4.52
C TYR A 253 8.30 27.01 -4.48
N GLU A 254 7.44 27.15 -3.46
CA GLU A 254 5.99 26.86 -3.33
C GLU A 254 5.23 25.87 -4.25
N GLN A 255 5.91 25.00 -4.99
CA GLN A 255 5.30 23.95 -5.81
C GLN A 255 5.35 22.65 -5.02
N SER A 256 4.18 22.17 -4.63
CA SER A 256 4.03 20.82 -4.09
C SER A 256 4.34 19.81 -5.21
N TYR A 257 5.33 18.95 -4.97
CA TYR A 257 5.56 17.74 -5.75
C TYR A 257 5.13 16.53 -4.93
N GLU A 258 4.94 15.43 -5.61
CA GLU A 258 4.62 14.14 -4.99
C GLU A 258 5.65 13.11 -5.41
N VAL A 259 6.10 12.28 -4.46
CA VAL A 259 7.05 11.20 -4.71
C VAL A 259 6.28 9.90 -4.91
N LEU A 260 6.62 9.15 -5.95
CA LEU A 260 6.08 7.80 -6.12
C LEU A 260 6.75 6.87 -5.11
N CYS A 261 5.94 6.27 -4.25
CA CYS A 261 6.37 5.38 -3.18
C CYS A 261 5.72 4.01 -3.32
N GLY A 262 6.28 3.01 -2.64
CA GLY A 262 5.80 1.65 -2.71
C GLY A 262 6.37 0.88 -3.91
N GLY A 263 5.54 0.07 -4.57
CA GLY A 263 5.87 -0.76 -5.74
C GLY A 263 6.70 -2.03 -5.55
N ALA A 264 6.58 -2.79 -4.46
CA ALA A 264 7.39 -4.03 -4.27
C ALA A 264 7.00 -5.15 -5.25
N ASN A 265 5.75 -5.16 -5.70
CA ASN A 265 5.28 -6.02 -6.78
C ASN A 265 5.16 -5.25 -8.10
N ALA A 266 5.51 -3.96 -8.12
CA ALA A 266 5.42 -3.18 -9.33
C ALA A 266 6.52 -3.59 -10.31
N THR A 267 6.16 -3.66 -11.57
CA THR A 267 7.08 -4.04 -12.63
C THR A 267 6.87 -3.20 -13.87
N TRP A 268 7.87 -3.19 -14.74
CA TRP A 268 7.83 -2.51 -16.01
C TRP A 268 7.51 -3.52 -17.11
N VAL A 269 6.41 -3.29 -17.83
CA VAL A 269 5.96 -4.17 -18.91
C VAL A 269 6.12 -3.45 -20.23
N SER A 270 6.79 -4.08 -21.18
CA SER A 270 6.92 -3.56 -22.54
C SER A 270 5.54 -3.36 -23.17
N ALA A 271 5.29 -2.16 -23.70
CA ALA A 271 4.07 -1.83 -24.41
C ALA A 271 4.24 -1.88 -25.94
N ALA A 272 5.28 -2.55 -26.44
CA ALA A 272 5.59 -2.62 -27.86
C ALA A 272 4.44 -3.23 -28.68
N GLY A 273 3.72 -2.39 -29.42
CA GLY A 273 2.69 -2.81 -30.37
C GLY A 273 1.36 -3.28 -29.77
N VAL A 274 1.07 -3.01 -28.48
CA VAL A 274 -0.16 -3.48 -27.82
C VAL A 274 -0.86 -2.37 -27.03
N VAL A 275 -2.19 -2.52 -26.89
CA VAL A 275 -3.05 -1.83 -25.92
C VAL A 275 -2.40 -1.85 -24.53
N ARG A 276 -2.43 -0.70 -23.85
CA ARG A 276 -2.03 -0.47 -22.44
C ARG A 276 -2.24 -1.72 -21.56
N PRO A 277 -1.20 -2.21 -20.84
CA PRO A 277 -1.30 -3.44 -20.06
C PRO A 277 -2.34 -3.31 -18.93
N PRO A 278 -3.00 -4.41 -18.54
CA PRO A 278 -3.82 -4.44 -17.33
C PRO A 278 -3.01 -3.98 -16.11
N ASN A 279 -3.69 -3.34 -15.16
CA ASN A 279 -3.10 -2.78 -13.94
C ASN A 279 -2.01 -1.70 -14.16
N ALA A 280 -2.03 -1.01 -15.30
CA ALA A 280 -1.18 0.17 -15.48
C ALA A 280 -1.43 1.20 -14.36
N PHE A 281 -0.35 1.74 -13.79
CA PHE A 281 -0.43 2.67 -12.67
C PHE A 281 -0.74 4.11 -13.12
N PRO A 282 -1.81 4.74 -12.59
CA PRO A 282 -2.20 6.09 -13.00
C PRO A 282 -1.26 7.17 -12.45
N SER A 283 -0.82 8.05 -13.34
CA SER A 283 0.02 9.21 -13.00
C SER A 283 -0.79 10.48 -12.71
N GLY A 284 -2.03 10.55 -13.21
CA GLY A 284 -2.92 11.70 -13.09
C GLY A 284 -4.02 11.61 -14.15
N SER A 285 -4.71 12.73 -14.38
CA SER A 285 -5.69 12.85 -15.47
C SER A 285 -5.54 14.17 -16.21
N THR A 286 -5.93 14.18 -17.49
CA THR A 286 -6.04 15.40 -18.31
C THR A 286 -7.16 16.31 -17.80
N LYS A 287 -7.24 17.53 -18.33
CA LYS A 287 -8.34 18.46 -18.05
C LYS A 287 -9.71 17.92 -18.45
N ASP A 288 -9.73 17.07 -19.47
CA ASP A 288 -10.94 16.45 -19.99
C ASP A 288 -11.32 15.17 -19.22
N GLY A 289 -10.51 14.78 -18.21
CA GLY A 289 -10.76 13.63 -17.34
C GLY A 289 -10.09 12.33 -17.77
N ASP A 290 -9.37 12.32 -18.89
CA ASP A 290 -8.68 11.11 -19.37
C ASP A 290 -7.54 10.73 -18.44
N THR A 291 -7.51 9.48 -18.00
CA THR A 291 -6.44 8.98 -17.14
C THR A 291 -5.12 8.84 -17.91
N LEU A 292 -4.05 9.36 -17.31
CA LEU A 292 -2.67 9.21 -17.75
C LEU A 292 -1.97 8.14 -16.90
N TYR A 293 -1.00 7.44 -17.49
CA TYR A 293 -0.33 6.31 -16.84
C TYR A 293 1.18 6.48 -16.94
N ILE A 294 1.93 5.90 -15.99
CA ILE A 294 3.39 6.03 -16.00
C ILE A 294 4.01 5.15 -17.08
N CYS A 295 4.85 5.73 -17.94
CA CYS A 295 5.74 5.00 -18.82
C CYS A 295 7.19 5.42 -18.66
N ARG A 296 8.12 4.63 -19.20
CA ARG A 296 9.49 5.04 -19.44
C ARG A 296 9.95 4.58 -20.82
N ALA A 297 10.80 5.37 -21.45
CA ALA A 297 11.41 5.01 -22.73
C ALA A 297 12.91 5.35 -22.74
N SER A 298 13.65 4.71 -23.63
CA SER A 298 15.06 5.03 -23.85
C SER A 298 15.22 6.45 -24.36
N TYR A 299 16.10 7.22 -23.71
CA TYR A 299 16.50 8.55 -24.14
C TYR A 299 18.01 8.70 -23.96
N GLY A 300 18.75 8.72 -25.08
CA GLY A 300 20.20 8.66 -25.06
C GLY A 300 20.69 7.36 -24.41
N ASN A 301 21.50 7.48 -23.35
CA ASN A 301 22.07 6.34 -22.62
C ASN A 301 21.32 6.01 -21.32
N THR A 302 20.11 6.55 -21.13
CA THR A 302 19.30 6.33 -19.92
C THR A 302 17.83 6.08 -20.27
N LEU A 303 17.01 5.88 -19.24
CA LEU A 303 15.55 5.83 -19.34
C LEU A 303 14.96 7.14 -18.82
N ALA A 304 13.99 7.68 -19.56
CA ALA A 304 13.22 8.85 -19.18
C ALA A 304 11.77 8.45 -18.90
N VAL A 305 11.22 8.88 -17.76
CA VAL A 305 9.82 8.67 -17.42
C VAL A 305 8.93 9.66 -18.14
N GLY A 306 7.73 9.21 -18.49
CA GLY A 306 6.71 9.99 -19.17
C GLY A 306 5.33 9.46 -18.85
N GLN A 307 4.35 9.93 -19.63
CA GLN A 307 2.95 9.58 -19.47
C GLN A 307 2.37 8.94 -20.72
N VAL A 308 1.58 7.89 -20.55
CA VAL A 308 0.80 7.28 -21.64
C VAL A 308 -0.57 7.91 -21.71
N ALA A 309 -0.87 8.56 -22.84
CA ALA A 309 -2.18 9.15 -23.09
C ALA A 309 -3.18 8.13 -23.69
N SER A 310 -4.36 8.59 -24.10
CA SER A 310 -5.43 7.75 -24.66
C SER A 310 -5.06 7.11 -25.99
N ASP A 311 -4.15 7.71 -26.74
CA ASP A 311 -3.63 7.21 -28.01
C ASP A 311 -2.55 6.11 -27.88
N ASN A 312 -2.23 5.69 -26.65
CA ASN A 312 -1.18 4.72 -26.32
C ASN A 312 0.22 5.13 -26.78
N ASN A 313 0.52 6.43 -26.89
CA ASN A 313 1.89 6.89 -27.03
C ASN A 313 2.46 7.28 -25.66
N CYS A 314 3.74 7.02 -25.44
CA CYS A 314 4.47 7.49 -24.28
C CYS A 314 5.07 8.87 -24.55
N TYR A 315 4.62 9.84 -23.78
CA TYR A 315 4.98 11.25 -23.88
C TYR A 315 5.94 11.65 -22.76
N ILE A 316 7.14 12.12 -23.13
CA ILE A 316 8.19 12.51 -22.19
C ILE A 316 8.49 13.99 -22.39
N LEU A 317 8.27 14.79 -21.36
CA LEU A 317 8.58 16.22 -21.38
C LEU A 317 10.07 16.45 -21.10
N LEU A 318 10.75 17.15 -22.00
CA LEU A 318 12.18 17.47 -21.92
C LEU A 318 12.42 18.88 -21.35
N ASP A 319 13.65 19.12 -20.90
CA ASP A 319 14.05 20.38 -20.23
C ASP A 319 13.97 21.62 -21.14
N ASP A 320 14.07 21.43 -22.47
CA ASP A 320 13.90 22.51 -23.46
C ASP A 320 12.42 22.81 -23.80
N GLY A 321 11.50 22.18 -23.08
CA GLY A 321 10.05 22.29 -23.28
C GLY A 321 9.54 21.49 -24.47
N LYS A 322 10.39 20.72 -25.17
CA LYS A 322 9.94 19.79 -26.20
C LYS A 322 9.42 18.50 -25.58
N GLU A 323 8.66 17.78 -26.39
CA GLU A 323 8.08 16.51 -26.02
C GLU A 323 8.66 15.42 -26.92
N LEU A 324 9.21 14.38 -26.30
CA LEU A 324 9.61 13.16 -26.98
C LEU A 324 8.43 12.19 -26.97
N ILE A 325 8.10 11.66 -28.14
CA ILE A 325 7.00 10.72 -28.32
C ILE A 325 7.59 9.35 -28.66
N SER A 326 7.48 8.39 -27.75
CA SER A 326 7.78 6.99 -28.04
C SER A 326 6.50 6.22 -28.35
N LYS A 327 6.40 5.70 -29.57
CA LYS A 327 5.20 5.02 -30.08
C LYS A 327 5.20 3.51 -29.82
N ASP A 328 6.34 2.87 -30.04
CA ASP A 328 6.41 1.40 -30.06
C ASP A 328 7.51 0.83 -29.15
N ASN A 329 8.27 1.70 -28.47
CA ASN A 329 9.41 1.28 -27.67
C ASN A 329 9.43 2.01 -26.33
N TYR A 330 8.52 1.60 -25.46
CA TYR A 330 8.43 2.08 -24.08
C TYR A 330 7.88 0.97 -23.18
N GLU A 331 8.10 1.13 -21.89
CA GLU A 331 7.54 0.26 -20.85
C GLU A 331 6.53 1.04 -20.02
N VAL A 332 5.51 0.35 -19.52
CA VAL A 332 4.48 0.90 -18.63
C VAL A 332 4.65 0.30 -17.24
N LEU A 333 4.54 1.14 -16.23
CA LEU A 333 4.56 0.68 -14.84
C LEU A 333 3.21 0.04 -14.49
N VAL A 334 3.24 -1.20 -14.01
CA VAL A 334 2.06 -1.97 -13.57
C VAL A 334 2.24 -2.45 -12.13
N TYR A 335 1.14 -2.82 -11.46
CA TYR A 335 1.12 -3.28 -10.06
C TYR A 335 0.17 -4.45 -9.79
#